data_AF-A0A3N5UPH9-F1
#
_entry.id   AF-A0A3N5UPH9-F1
#
_cell.length_a   1.000
_cell.length_b   1.000
_cell.length_c   1.000
_cell.angle_alpha   90.00
_cell.angle_beta   90.00
_cell.angle_gamma   90.00
#
_symmetry.space_group_name_H-M   'P 1'
#
loop_
_entity.id
_entity.type
_entity.pdbx_description
1 polymer ?
#
loop_
_entity_poly.entity_id
_entity_poly.type
_entity_poly.pdbx_seq_one_letter_code
_entity_poly.pdbx_strand_id
1 'polypeptide(L)'
;MNHTDPPTHNFEGTNWHILGELELTIESIAGDATHAWLTDVLHPLNLRADFLNKILNSAQQAIARAVQAESVIKFEHFHLIVFVPSGPISPKRNWGFFRVEKIENTAEGNVAPEHAIEFYLYVEGG
;
A
#
# COMPACT_ATOMS: atom_id res chain seq x y z
N MET A 1 -33.47 -11.94 0.62
CA MET A 1 -32.41 -11.21 1.33
C MET A 1 -31.12 -11.55 0.60
N ASN A 2 -30.67 -10.67 -0.29
CA ASN A 2 -29.44 -10.88 -1.04
C ASN A 2 -28.28 -10.44 -0.15
N HIS A 3 -27.46 -11.39 0.27
CA HIS A 3 -26.13 -11.11 0.81
C HIS A 3 -25.24 -10.77 -0.38
N THR A 4 -24.91 -9.50 -0.54
CA THR A 4 -23.79 -9.07 -1.36
C THR A 4 -22.54 -9.25 -0.49
N ASP A 5 -21.85 -10.38 -0.66
CA ASP A 5 -20.48 -10.48 -0.18
C ASP A 5 -19.62 -9.46 -0.96
N PRO A 6 -18.75 -8.69 -0.29
CA PRO A 6 -17.81 -7.81 -0.99
C PRO A 6 -16.86 -8.67 -1.84
N PRO A 7 -16.36 -8.14 -2.98
CA PRO A 7 -15.39 -8.86 -3.79
C PRO A 7 -14.12 -9.07 -2.96
N THR A 8 -14.00 -10.26 -2.37
CA THR A 8 -12.73 -10.76 -1.87
C THR A 8 -11.88 -11.01 -3.10
N HIS A 9 -10.97 -10.08 -3.38
CA HIS A 9 -9.86 -10.31 -4.32
C HIS A 9 -8.98 -11.43 -3.73
N ASN A 10 -9.45 -12.67 -3.87
CA ASN A 10 -8.71 -13.86 -3.53
C ASN A 10 -7.59 -13.98 -4.57
N PHE A 11 -6.39 -13.54 -4.21
CA PHE A 11 -5.15 -13.92 -4.88
C PHE A 11 -4.92 -15.42 -4.63
N GLU A 12 -5.73 -16.27 -5.25
CA GLU A 12 -5.55 -17.72 -5.28
C GLU A 12 -4.20 -18.03 -5.96
N GLY A 13 -3.17 -18.21 -5.15
CA GLY A 13 -1.83 -18.57 -5.61
C GLY A 13 -0.67 -17.81 -4.95
N THR A 14 -0.94 -16.80 -4.11
CA THR A 14 0.15 -16.10 -3.43
C THR A 14 -0.10 -15.93 -1.94
N ASN A 15 0.79 -16.52 -1.15
CA ASN A 15 0.90 -16.41 0.30
C ASN A 15 1.29 -14.99 0.72
N TRP A 16 0.43 -13.99 0.50
CA TRP A 16 0.63 -12.61 0.96
C TRP A 16 -0.36 -12.28 2.08
N HIS A 17 0.11 -11.55 3.08
CA HIS A 17 -0.68 -11.00 4.17
C HIS A 17 -0.52 -9.50 4.24
N ILE A 18 -1.61 -8.81 4.57
CA ILE A 18 -1.60 -7.38 4.86
C ILE A 18 -0.90 -7.19 6.21
N LEU A 19 0.21 -6.46 6.19
CA LEU A 19 0.91 -6.01 7.39
C LEU A 19 0.26 -4.74 7.96
N GLY A 20 -0.24 -3.88 7.09
CA GLY A 20 -0.94 -2.66 7.45
C GLY A 20 -1.65 -2.05 6.24
N GLU A 21 -2.75 -1.39 6.53
CA GLU A 21 -3.54 -0.61 5.58
C GLU A 21 -3.83 0.78 6.17
N LEU A 22 -3.74 1.80 5.32
CA LEU A 22 -4.07 3.18 5.65
C LEU A 22 -4.92 3.77 4.53
N GLU A 23 -6.12 4.22 4.89
CA GLU A 23 -6.95 5.04 4.03
C GLU A 23 -6.63 6.52 4.31
N LEU A 24 -6.37 7.27 3.25
CA LEU A 24 -6.04 8.68 3.29
C LEU A 24 -7.06 9.46 2.47
N THR A 25 -7.68 10.46 3.08
CA THR A 25 -8.35 11.53 2.32
C THR A 25 -7.31 12.51 1.81
N ILE A 26 -7.58 13.20 0.71
CA ILE A 26 -6.69 14.23 0.15
C ILE A 26 -6.31 15.30 1.18
N GLU A 27 -7.29 15.73 1.96
CA GLU A 27 -7.10 16.74 3.02
C GLU A 27 -6.20 16.24 4.16
N SER A 28 -6.06 14.92 4.32
CA SER A 28 -5.24 14.28 5.34
C SER A 28 -3.88 13.77 4.82
N ILE A 29 -3.53 14.02 3.55
CA ILE A 29 -2.20 13.74 3.00
C ILE A 29 -1.19 14.74 3.57
N ALA A 30 -0.94 14.67 4.87
CA ALA A 30 0.23 15.23 5.49
C ALA A 30 1.36 14.22 5.31
N GLY A 31 2.35 14.56 4.48
CA GLY A 31 3.49 13.65 4.20
C GLY A 31 4.17 13.10 5.45
N ASP A 32 4.11 13.84 6.56
CA ASP A 32 4.63 13.43 7.87
C ASP A 32 3.80 12.32 8.52
N ALA A 33 2.48 12.33 8.37
CA ALA A 33 1.58 11.31 8.95
C ALA A 33 1.74 9.97 8.24
N THR A 34 1.81 9.97 6.90
CA THR A 34 2.05 8.74 6.14
C THR A 34 3.45 8.18 6.39
N HIS A 35 4.45 9.04 6.56
CA HIS A 35 5.81 8.62 6.91
C HIS A 35 5.84 7.94 8.28
N ALA A 36 5.22 8.54 9.30
CA ALA A 36 5.16 7.99 10.65
C ALA A 36 4.44 6.62 10.64
N TRP A 37 3.26 6.55 10.01
CA TRP A 37 2.50 5.31 9.90
C TRP A 37 3.29 4.20 9.21
N LEU A 38 3.93 4.50 8.07
CA LEU A 38 4.68 3.50 7.32
C LEU A 38 5.92 3.00 8.08
N THR A 39 6.55 3.88 8.87
CA THR A 39 7.64 3.50 9.78
C THR A 39 7.15 2.54 10.86
N ASP A 40 6.00 2.82 11.48
CA ASP A 40 5.42 1.98 12.52
C ASP A 40 4.98 0.62 11.99
N VAL A 41 4.34 0.57 10.81
CA VAL A 41 3.92 -0.68 10.17
C VAL A 41 5.11 -1.56 9.81
N LEU A 42 6.22 -0.97 9.36
CA LEU A 42 7.41 -1.72 8.96
C LEU A 42 8.34 -2.06 10.14
N HIS A 43 8.15 -1.45 11.31
CA HIS A 43 8.97 -1.66 12.50
C HIS A 43 9.10 -3.16 12.90
N PRO A 44 8.02 -3.98 12.90
CA PRO A 44 8.12 -5.39 13.25
C PRO A 44 9.02 -6.22 12.33
N LEU A 45 9.29 -5.76 11.11
CA LEU A 45 10.16 -6.45 10.15
C LEU A 45 11.64 -6.24 10.45
N ASN A 46 11.98 -5.31 11.35
CA ASN A 46 13.36 -4.96 11.72
C ASN A 46 14.25 -4.72 10.49
N LEU A 47 13.74 -3.93 9.54
CA LEU A 47 14.41 -3.62 8.29
C LEU A 47 15.69 -2.81 8.55
N ARG A 48 16.70 -2.98 7.70
CA ARG A 48 17.85 -2.08 7.70
C ARG A 48 17.40 -0.66 7.35
N ALA A 49 18.00 0.33 8.01
CA ALA A 49 17.60 1.74 7.87
C ALA A 49 17.66 2.25 6.42
N ASP A 50 18.66 1.81 5.64
CA ASP A 50 18.80 2.16 4.23
C ASP A 50 17.67 1.59 3.37
N PHE A 51 17.21 0.38 3.68
CA PHE A 51 16.09 -0.26 3.00
C PHE A 51 14.75 0.37 3.39
N LEU A 52 14.54 0.65 4.68
CA LEU A 52 13.37 1.39 5.15
C LEU A 52 13.27 2.76 4.45
N ASN A 53 14.36 3.51 4.37
CA ASN A 53 14.41 4.80 3.67
C ASN A 53 14.04 4.69 2.18
N LYS A 54 14.41 3.61 1.50
CA LYS A 54 14.01 3.37 0.10
C LYS A 54 12.50 3.20 -0.03
N ILE A 55 11.88 2.46 0.89
CA ILE A 55 10.42 2.27 0.91
C ILE A 55 9.72 3.60 1.20
N LEU A 56 10.15 4.32 2.24
CA LEU A 56 9.59 5.63 2.61
C LEU A 56 9.66 6.63 1.44
N ASN A 57 10.83 6.75 0.79
CA ASN A 57 10.99 7.62 -0.38
C ASN A 57 10.09 7.19 -1.55
N SER A 58 9.95 5.88 -1.77
CA SER A 58 9.07 5.33 -2.80
C SER A 58 7.59 5.65 -2.53
N ALA A 59 7.16 5.60 -1.27
CA ALA A 59 5.81 5.98 -0.85
C ALA A 59 5.56 7.47 -1.07
N GLN A 60 6.48 8.32 -0.62
CA GLN A 60 6.39 9.78 -0.82
C GLN A 60 6.30 10.14 -2.31
N GLN A 61 7.09 9.50 -3.17
CA GLN A 61 7.02 9.73 -4.61
C GLN A 61 5.69 9.29 -5.22
N ALA A 62 5.11 8.16 -4.77
CA ALA A 62 3.81 7.69 -5.25
C ALA A 62 2.68 8.60 -4.80
N ILE A 63 2.67 9.01 -3.54
CA ILE A 63 1.70 9.95 -2.98
C ILE A 63 1.80 11.31 -3.69
N ALA A 64 3.00 11.82 -3.93
CA ALA A 64 3.18 13.07 -4.66
C ALA A 64 2.60 12.99 -6.09
N ARG A 65 2.76 11.85 -6.78
CA ARG A 65 2.12 11.62 -8.09
C ARG A 65 0.60 11.50 -7.98
N ALA A 66 0.09 10.84 -6.94
CA ALA A 66 -1.34 10.70 -6.67
C ALA A 66 -2.01 12.08 -6.53
N VAL A 67 -1.43 12.94 -5.68
CA VAL A 67 -1.88 14.32 -5.44
C VAL A 67 -1.80 15.15 -6.72
N GLN A 68 -0.75 14.99 -7.54
CA GLN A 68 -0.67 15.67 -8.83
C GLN A 68 -1.76 15.21 -9.80
N ALA A 69 -2.01 13.90 -9.89
CA ALA A 69 -3.03 13.32 -10.75
C ALA A 69 -4.44 13.71 -10.32
N GLU A 70 -4.65 13.97 -9.03
CA GLU A 70 -5.93 14.40 -8.47
C GLU A 70 -6.49 15.68 -9.10
N SER A 71 -5.59 16.59 -9.49
CA SER A 71 -5.97 17.82 -10.21
C SER A 71 -6.71 17.54 -11.53
N VAL A 72 -6.57 16.33 -12.07
CA VAL A 72 -7.19 15.84 -13.30
C VAL A 72 -8.29 14.81 -13.01
N ILE A 73 -8.05 13.90 -12.07
CA ILE A 73 -8.96 12.80 -11.70
C ILE A 73 -9.33 12.99 -10.23
N LYS A 74 -10.54 13.48 -9.93
CA LYS A 74 -10.96 13.69 -8.54
C LYS A 74 -11.15 12.35 -7.82
N PHE A 75 -10.16 11.95 -7.04
CA PHE A 75 -10.24 10.79 -6.15
C PHE A 75 -10.97 11.17 -4.86
N GLU A 76 -11.66 10.22 -4.22
CA GLU A 76 -12.27 10.47 -2.90
C GLU A 76 -11.30 10.08 -1.78
N HIS A 77 -10.65 8.93 -1.95
CA HIS A 77 -9.71 8.35 -0.98
C HIS A 77 -8.54 7.69 -1.70
N PHE A 78 -7.41 7.58 -0.99
CA PHE A 78 -6.24 6.82 -1.39
C PHE A 78 -5.96 5.70 -0.39
N HIS A 79 -5.77 4.49 -0.88
CA HIS A 79 -5.39 3.35 -0.05
C HIS A 79 -3.88 3.13 -0.13
N LEU A 80 -3.22 3.01 1.01
CA LEU A 80 -1.84 2.58 1.12
C LEU A 80 -1.80 1.23 1.84
N ILE A 81 -1.39 0.18 1.13
CA ILE A 81 -1.43 -1.19 1.64
C ILE A 81 -0.04 -1.80 1.60
N VAL A 82 0.38 -2.44 2.69
CA VAL A 82 1.66 -3.15 2.79
C VAL A 82 1.41 -4.65 2.90
N PHE A 83 1.94 -5.41 1.97
CA PHE A 83 1.88 -6.86 1.90
C PHE A 83 3.24 -7.49 2.23
N VAL A 84 3.22 -8.60 2.96
CA VAL A 84 4.37 -9.44 3.31
C VAL A 84 4.06 -10.92 3.09
N PRO A 85 5.06 -11.79 2.85
CA PRO A 85 4.80 -13.22 2.67
C PRO A 85 4.27 -13.87 3.95
N SER A 86 3.34 -14.81 3.80
CA SER A 86 2.86 -15.68 4.88
C SER A 86 3.99 -16.61 5.32
N GLY A 87 4.43 -16.46 6.57
CA GLY A 87 5.44 -17.35 7.15
C GLY A 87 6.25 -16.69 8.26
N PRO A 88 7.16 -17.46 8.89
CA PRO A 88 8.02 -16.93 9.95
C PRO A 88 8.96 -15.87 9.38
N ILE A 89 8.78 -14.65 9.87
CA ILE A 89 9.64 -13.51 9.58
C ILE A 89 10.88 -13.63 10.46
N SER A 90 12.02 -13.93 9.84
CA SER A 90 13.31 -13.96 10.54
C SER A 90 14.02 -12.61 10.37
N PRO A 91 14.58 -12.03 11.45
CA PRO A 91 15.23 -10.71 11.41
C PRO A 91 16.54 -10.68 10.62
N LYS A 92 17.03 -11.82 10.11
CA LYS A 92 18.29 -11.93 9.34
C LYS A 92 18.07 -12.10 7.83
N ARG A 93 16.90 -11.77 7.32
CA ARG A 93 16.56 -11.92 5.90
C ARG A 93 16.95 -10.68 5.11
N ASN A 94 17.45 -10.89 3.91
CA ASN A 94 17.51 -9.82 2.92
C ASN A 94 16.08 -9.59 2.42
N TRP A 95 15.70 -8.32 2.30
CA TRP A 95 14.38 -7.93 1.85
C TRP A 95 14.49 -7.19 0.52
N GLY A 96 13.55 -7.48 -0.37
CA GLY A 96 13.26 -6.73 -1.57
C GLY A 96 11.82 -6.21 -1.50
N PHE A 97 11.49 -5.24 -2.36
CA PHE A 97 10.11 -4.79 -2.50
C PHE A 97 9.80 -4.35 -3.92
N PHE A 98 8.54 -4.44 -4.30
CA PHE A 98 7.99 -3.74 -5.44
C PHE A 98 6.72 -2.98 -5.02
N ARG A 99 6.33 -1.99 -5.82
CA ARG A 99 5.15 -1.16 -5.60
C ARG A 99 4.23 -1.25 -6.81
N VAL A 100 2.93 -1.34 -6.58
CA VAL A 100 1.89 -1.29 -7.61
C VAL A 100 1.00 -0.08 -7.33
N GLU A 101 0.73 0.72 -8.35
CA GLU A 101 -0.23 1.83 -8.31
C GLU A 101 -1.43 1.41 -9.16
N LYS A 102 -2.62 1.37 -8.55
CA LYS A 102 -3.88 0.97 -9.20
C LYS A 102 -4.87 2.12 -9.14
N ILE A 103 -5.35 2.56 -10.29
CA ILE A 103 -6.45 3.50 -10.40
C ILE A 103 -7.66 2.71 -10.92
N GLU A 104 -8.63 2.48 -10.05
CA GLU A 104 -9.86 1.81 -10.43
C GLU A 104 -10.89 2.87 -10.83
N ASN A 105 -11.17 2.94 -12.14
CA ASN A 105 -12.29 3.69 -12.66
C ASN A 105 -13.51 2.77 -12.60
N THR A 106 -14.32 2.88 -11.56
CA THR A 106 -15.61 2.18 -11.44
C THR A 106 -16.51 2.64 -12.60
N ALA A 107 -16.66 1.79 -13.62
CA ALA A 107 -17.43 2.09 -14.83
C ALA A 107 -18.95 2.17 -14.60
N GLU A 108 -19.43 1.88 -13.39
CA GLU A 108 -20.84 1.85 -13.03
C GLU A 108 -21.16 2.92 -11.99
N GLY A 109 -21.58 4.10 -12.47
CA GLY A 109 -22.42 5.05 -11.73
C GLY A 109 -21.79 5.77 -10.53
N ASN A 110 -21.45 7.05 -10.73
CA ASN A 110 -21.29 8.11 -9.71
C ASN A 110 -20.33 7.90 -8.52
N VAL A 111 -19.66 6.76 -8.38
CA VAL A 111 -18.60 6.60 -7.37
C VAL A 111 -17.32 7.21 -7.91
N ALA A 112 -16.65 8.03 -7.10
CA ALA A 112 -15.35 8.57 -7.46
C ALA A 112 -14.34 7.43 -7.65
N PRO A 113 -13.37 7.57 -8.56
CA PRO A 113 -12.34 6.57 -8.74
C PRO A 113 -11.55 6.38 -7.43
N GLU A 114 -11.20 5.13 -7.14
CA GLU A 114 -10.33 4.76 -6.03
C GLU A 114 -8.89 4.62 -6.54
N HIS A 115 -7.93 5.12 -5.75
CA HIS A 115 -6.51 4.96 -6.07
C HIS A 115 -5.80 4.24 -4.92
N ALA A 116 -5.18 3.11 -5.26
CA ALA A 116 -4.45 2.28 -4.30
C ALA A 116 -2.96 2.24 -4.65
N ILE A 117 -2.13 2.36 -3.61
CA ILE A 117 -0.69 2.19 -3.64
C ILE A 117 -0.38 0.96 -2.79
N GLU A 118 0.04 -0.11 -3.43
CA GLU A 118 0.33 -1.38 -2.79
C GLU A 118 1.85 -1.60 -2.75
N PHE A 119 2.38 -1.91 -1.57
CA PHE A 119 3.77 -2.32 -1.37
C PHE A 119 3.83 -3.81 -1.11
N TYR A 120 4.65 -4.53 -1.87
CA TYR A 120 4.86 -5.97 -1.69
C TYR A 120 6.31 -6.19 -1.26
N LEU A 121 6.51 -6.54 0.01
CA LEU A 121 7.83 -6.81 0.58
C LEU A 121 8.11 -8.30 0.59
N TYR A 122 9.15 -8.75 -0.09
CA TYR A 122 9.55 -10.15 -0.17
C TYR A 122 10.93 -10.39 0.40
N VAL A 123 11.22 -11.65 0.70
CA VAL A 123 12.53 -12.09 1.18
C VAL A 123 13.37 -12.51 -0.02
N GLU A 124 14.59 -11.99 -0.11
CA GLU A 124 15.57 -12.35 -1.12
C GLU A 124 16.41 -13.54 -0.67
N GLY A 125 16.59 -14.53 -1.55
CA GLY A 125 17.53 -15.65 -1.35
C GLY A 125 17.13 -16.65 -0.28
N GLY A 126 15.99 -17.33 -0.47
CA GLY A 126 15.62 -18.52 0.30
C GLY A 126 16.51 -19.72 0.04
#